data_AF-A0A530H4W0-F1
#
_entry.id   AF-A0A530H4W0-F1
#
_cell.length_a   1.000
_cell.length_b   1.000
_cell.length_c   1.000
_cell.angle_alpha   90.00
_cell.angle_beta   90.00
_cell.angle_gamma   90.00
#
_symmetry.space_group_name_H-M   'P 1'
#
loop_
_entity.id
_entity.type
_entity.pdbx_description
1 polymer ?
#
loop_
_entity_poly.entity_id
_entity_poly.type
_entity_poly.pdbx_seq_one_letter_code
_entity_poly.pdbx_strand_id
1 'polypeptide(L)'
;MSCIITCPESQVSIDQLIEGFARTCDRAAGLGWRCDLEFIPFWGLPDLETAWKIIKTADRDNSGLVFDFWHYLRGKPDPALLDTIPGDRIST
;
A
#
# COMPACT_ATOMS: atom_id res chain seq x y z
N MET A 1 6.93 6.89 -5.77
CA MET A 1 6.66 7.89 -4.70
C MET A 1 6.02 7.12 -3.57
N SER A 2 6.52 7.23 -2.34
CA SER A 2 5.87 6.56 -1.20
C SER A 2 4.55 7.28 -0.86
N CYS A 3 3.49 6.49 -0.70
CA CYS A 3 2.18 6.91 -0.22
C CYS A 3 1.96 6.28 1.17
N ILE A 4 1.79 7.14 2.17
CA ILE A 4 1.57 6.75 3.57
C ILE A 4 0.18 7.22 4.04
N ILE A 5 -0.38 6.51 5.02
CA ILE A 5 -1.66 6.88 5.66
C ILE A 5 -1.35 7.23 7.10
N THR A 6 -1.28 8.52 7.44
CA THR A 6 -0.80 9.01 8.76
C THR A 6 -1.91 9.22 9.81
N CYS A 7 -3.12 8.73 9.56
CA CYS A 7 -4.17 8.73 10.57
C CYS A 7 -4.02 7.53 11.53
N PRO A 8 -4.66 7.55 12.71
CA PRO A 8 -4.88 6.35 13.50
C PRO A 8 -5.55 5.22 12.71
N GLU A 9 -5.23 3.98 13.06
CA GLU A 9 -5.93 2.80 12.54
C GLU A 9 -7.45 2.92 12.72
N SER A 10 -8.22 2.46 11.72
CA SER A 10 -9.69 2.50 11.70
C SER A 10 -10.34 3.89 11.68
N GLN A 11 -9.58 4.99 11.60
CA GLN A 11 -10.17 6.33 11.43
C GLN A 11 -10.83 6.51 10.05
N VAL A 12 -10.33 5.81 9.03
CA VAL A 12 -10.79 5.88 7.64
C VAL A 12 -11.18 4.46 7.21
N SER A 13 -12.30 4.32 6.50
CA SER A 13 -12.75 3.00 6.03
C SER A 13 -11.84 2.46 4.93
N ILE A 14 -11.80 1.14 4.77
CA ILE A 14 -11.01 0.52 3.70
C ILE A 14 -11.42 1.02 2.30
N ASP A 15 -12.71 1.25 2.07
CA ASP A 15 -13.21 1.75 0.79
C ASP A 15 -12.72 3.18 0.52
N GLN A 16 -12.68 4.03 1.56
CA GLN A 16 -12.12 5.38 1.45
C GLN A 16 -10.60 5.36 1.19
N LEU A 17 -9.87 4.41 1.78
CA LEU A 17 -8.44 4.22 1.51
C LEU A 17 -8.21 3.78 0.05
N ILE A 18 -9.00 2.83 -0.44
CA ILE A 18 -8.95 2.36 -1.83
C ILE A 18 -9.23 3.51 -2.80
N GLU A 19 -10.33 4.24 -2.60
CA GLU A 19 -10.70 5.38 -3.45
C GLU A 19 -9.63 6.49 -3.39
N GLY A 20 -9.14 6.80 -2.19
CA GLY A 20 -8.09 7.80 -1.98
C GLY A 20 -6.78 7.43 -2.70
N PHE A 21 -6.35 6.18 -2.58
CA PHE A 21 -5.16 5.68 -3.24
C PHE A 21 -5.31 5.65 -4.76
N ALA A 22 -6.45 5.17 -5.29
CA ALA A 22 -6.74 5.17 -6.71
C ALA A 22 -6.69 6.60 -7.30
N ARG A 23 -7.34 7.57 -6.64
CA ARG A 23 -7.29 8.99 -7.08
C ARG A 23 -5.90 9.60 -7.01
N THR A 24 -5.04 9.12 -6.13
CA THR A 24 -3.64 9.55 -6.03
C THR A 24 -2.84 8.99 -7.21
N CYS A 25 -3.00 7.70 -7.50
CA CYS A 25 -2.39 7.03 -8.65
C CYS A 25 -2.82 7.67 -9.97
N ASP A 26 -4.11 7.98 -10.15
CA ASP A 26 -4.65 8.60 -11.37
C ASP A 26 -4.03 9.98 -11.62
N ARG A 27 -3.84 10.78 -10.57
CA ARG A 27 -3.16 12.08 -10.65
C ARG A 27 -1.68 11.92 -11.00
N ALA A 28 -1.00 10.96 -10.37
CA ALA A 28 0.40 10.68 -10.61
C ALA A 28 0.66 10.13 -12.02
N ALA A 29 -0.27 9.35 -12.57
CA ALA A 29 -0.17 8.81 -13.93
C ALA A 29 -0.08 9.91 -14.98
N GLY A 30 -0.81 11.02 -14.81
CA GLY A 30 -0.72 12.20 -15.69
C GLY A 30 0.67 12.87 -15.71
N LEU A 31 1.52 12.56 -14.73
CA LEU A 31 2.91 13.02 -14.62
C LEU A 31 3.93 11.92 -14.95
N GLY A 32 3.48 10.71 -15.32
CA GLY A 32 4.35 9.55 -15.52
C GLY A 32 4.96 9.01 -14.22
N TRP A 33 4.32 9.27 -13.07
CA TRP A 33 4.81 8.87 -11.76
C TRP A 33 4.15 7.59 -11.25
N ARG A 34 4.92 6.81 -10.49
CA ARG A 34 4.47 5.63 -9.73
C ARG A 34 4.15 5.98 -8.28
N CYS A 35 3.14 5.31 -7.72
CA CYS A 35 2.68 5.45 -6.34
C CYS A 35 2.79 4.12 -5.61
N ASP A 36 3.64 4.06 -4.60
CA ASP A 36 3.90 2.83 -3.85
C ASP A 36 3.34 2.99 -2.45
N LEU A 37 2.42 2.12 -2.07
CA LEU A 37 1.76 2.16 -0.78
C LEU A 37 2.67 1.52 0.29
N GLU A 38 2.92 2.26 1.36
CA GLU A 38 3.74 1.81 2.47
C GLU A 38 2.85 1.50 3.68
N PHE A 39 2.94 0.26 4.17
CA PHE A 39 2.27 -0.17 5.40
C PHE A 39 3.19 0.10 6.60
N ILE A 40 2.65 0.80 7.60
CA ILE A 40 3.37 1.31 8.75
C ILE A 40 2.56 0.97 10.01
N PRO A 41 3.07 0.07 10.90
CA PRO A 41 2.29 -0.55 11.99
C PRO A 41 1.63 0.39 12.99
N PHE A 42 2.07 1.65 13.07
CA PHE A 42 1.58 2.65 14.03
C PHE A 42 0.62 3.66 13.43
N TRP A 43 0.34 3.59 12.13
CA TRP A 43 -0.60 4.49 11.46
C TRP A 43 -1.79 3.74 10.86
N GLY A 44 -2.46 4.33 9.87
CA GLY A 44 -3.78 3.90 9.41
C GLY A 44 -3.76 2.65 8.53
N LEU A 45 -2.57 2.17 8.18
CA LEU A 45 -2.35 0.98 7.36
C LEU A 45 -1.24 0.12 7.99
N PRO A 46 -1.59 -0.82 8.89
CA PRO A 46 -0.60 -1.45 9.75
C PRO A 46 0.11 -2.68 9.16
N ASP A 47 -0.42 -3.28 8.10
CA ASP A 47 0.02 -4.60 7.63
C ASP A 47 -0.01 -4.81 6.11
N LEU A 48 0.73 -5.84 5.69
CA LEU A 48 0.88 -6.26 4.30
C LEU A 48 -0.45 -6.69 3.68
N GLU A 49 -1.28 -7.41 4.44
CA GLU A 49 -2.58 -7.91 3.96
C GLU A 49 -3.48 -6.77 3.50
N THR A 50 -3.64 -5.76 4.34
CA THR A 50 -4.49 -4.60 4.04
C THR A 50 -3.90 -3.79 2.89
N ALA A 51 -2.58 -3.59 2.85
CA ALA A 51 -1.92 -2.85 1.79
C ALA A 51 -2.08 -3.54 0.42
N TRP A 52 -1.89 -4.86 0.40
CA TRP A 52 -2.03 -5.63 -0.83
C TRP A 52 -3.48 -5.68 -1.32
N LYS A 53 -4.45 -5.77 -0.39
CA LYS A 53 -5.87 -5.62 -0.73
C LYS A 53 -6.15 -4.26 -1.37
N ILE A 54 -5.62 -3.17 -0.82
CA ILE A 54 -5.81 -1.83 -1.38
C ILE A 54 -5.26 -1.74 -2.81
N ILE A 55 -4.02 -2.18 -3.04
CA ILE A 55 -3.40 -2.13 -4.37
C ILE A 55 -4.18 -2.96 -5.38
N LYS A 56 -4.54 -4.19 -5.03
CA LYS A 56 -5.31 -5.08 -5.91
C LYS A 56 -6.69 -4.52 -6.26
N THR A 57 -7.39 -3.92 -5.30
CA THR A 57 -8.73 -3.38 -5.55
C THR A 57 -8.69 -2.01 -6.22
N ALA A 58 -7.68 -1.19 -5.94
CA ALA A 58 -7.49 0.09 -6.62
C ALA A 58 -7.16 -0.11 -8.11
N ASP A 59 -6.49 -1.21 -8.45
CA ASP A 59 -6.25 -1.68 -9.83
C ASP A 59 -5.67 -0.58 -10.72
N ARG A 60 -4.46 -0.13 -10.36
CA ARG A 60 -3.69 0.87 -11.13
C ARG A 60 -2.32 0.32 -11.47
N ASP A 61 -1.94 0.44 -12.74
CA ASP A 61 -0.68 -0.09 -13.26
C ASP A 61 0.54 0.63 -12.68
N ASN A 62 0.40 1.91 -12.35
CA ASN A 62 1.46 2.72 -11.73
C ASN A 62 1.50 2.57 -10.20
N SER A 63 1.08 1.43 -9.65
CA SER A 63 1.02 1.19 -8.20
C SER A 63 1.72 -0.07 -7.72
N GLY A 64 2.28 0.00 -6.51
CA GLY A 64 2.99 -1.11 -5.86
C GLY A 64 3.08 -0.92 -4.34
N LEU A 65 3.95 -1.71 -3.71
CA LEU A 65 4.27 -1.66 -2.28
C LEU A 65 5.63 -1.01 -2.08
N VAL A 66 5.76 -0.22 -1.03
CA VAL A 66 7.04 -0.01 -0.36
C VAL A 66 7.19 -1.12 0.66
N PHE A 67 8.26 -1.88 0.58
CA PHE A 67 8.56 -2.96 1.52
C PHE A 67 9.71 -2.58 2.44
N ASP A 68 9.36 -2.10 3.62
CA ASP A 68 10.29 -1.93 4.72
C ASP A 68 10.25 -3.19 5.62
N PHE A 69 11.40 -3.85 5.78
CA PHE A 69 11.50 -5.08 6.54
C PHE A 69 11.17 -4.90 8.03
N TRP A 70 11.50 -3.74 8.61
CA TRP A 70 11.19 -3.42 9.99
C TRP A 70 9.67 -3.21 10.18
N HIS A 71 9.01 -2.50 9.25
CA HIS A 71 7.54 -2.37 9.24
C HIS A 71 6.86 -3.73 9.10
N TYR A 72 7.37 -4.60 8.21
CA TYR A 72 6.88 -5.97 8.04
C TYR A 72 6.96 -6.78 9.33
N LEU A 73 8.12 -6.80 10.00
CA LEU A 73 8.30 -7.53 11.25
C LEU A 73 7.47 -6.99 12.42
N ARG A 74 7.16 -5.69 12.43
CA ARG A 74 6.42 -5.03 13.52
C ARG A 74 4.91 -4.93 13.29
N GLY A 75 4.43 -5.17 12.08
CA GLY A 75 3.02 -5.25 11.74
C GLY A 75 2.49 -6.66 11.97
N LYS A 76 2.02 -7.29 10.89
CA LYS A 76 1.58 -8.69 10.86
C LYS A 76 2.30 -9.42 9.72
N PRO A 77 3.47 -10.03 9.98
CA PRO A 77 4.20 -10.78 8.96
C PRO A 77 3.34 -11.92 8.40
N ASP A 78 3.24 -11.98 7.08
CA ASP A 78 2.62 -13.10 6.36
C ASP A 78 3.53 -13.52 5.18
N PRO A 79 4.39 -14.55 5.37
CA PRO A 79 5.27 -15.01 4.31
C PRO A 79 4.52 -15.66 3.15
N ALA A 80 3.42 -16.36 3.44
CA ALA A 80 2.62 -17.03 2.42
C ALA A 80 1.95 -16.01 1.50
N LEU A 81 1.46 -14.89 2.05
CA LEU A 81 0.95 -13.79 1.26
C LEU A 81 2.05 -13.13 0.44
N LEU A 82 3.21 -12.85 1.04
CA LEU A 82 4.33 -12.20 0.35
C LEU A 82 4.77 -13.00 -0.89
N ASP A 83 4.81 -14.33 -0.80
CA ASP A 83 5.13 -15.22 -1.93
C ASP A 83 4.13 -15.12 -3.10
N THR A 84 2.91 -14.61 -2.87
CA THR A 84 1.92 -14.40 -3.93
C THR A 84 2.05 -13.08 -4.67
N ILE A 85 2.87 -12.16 -4.16
CA ILE A 85 2.96 -10.79 -4.70
C ILE A 85 4.01 -10.76 -5.83
N PRO A 86 3.64 -10.31 -7.05
CA PRO A 86 4.60 -10.14 -8.13
C PRO A 86 5.75 -9.20 -7.74
N GLY A 87 6.99 -9.58 -8.05
CA GLY A 87 8.17 -8.81 -7.63
C GLY A 87 8.23 -7.40 -8.23
N ASP A 88 7.62 -7.17 -9.39
CA ASP A 88 7.48 -5.85 -10.03
C ASP A 88 6.49 -4.92 -9.30
N ARG A 89 5.68 -5.46 -8.39
CA ARG A 89 4.81 -4.69 -7.48
C ARG A 89 5.51 -4.31 -6.18
N ILE A 90 6.77 -4.70 -5.95
CA ILE A 90 7.50 -4.40 -4.71
C ILE A 90 8.67 -3.45 -5.02
N SER A 91 8.76 -2.38 -4.24
CA SER A 91 9.92 -1.50 -4.21
C SER A 91 10.52 -1.38 -2.82
N THR A 92 11.81 -1.09 -2.78
CA THR A 92 12.59 -0.76 -1.59
C THR A 92 12.77 0.75 -1.46
#